data_AF-Q4T5P0-F1
#
_entry.id   AF-Q4T5P0-F1
#
_cell.length_a   1.000
_cell.length_b   1.000
_cell.length_c   1.000
_cell.angle_alpha   90.00
_cell.angle_beta   90.00
_cell.angle_gamma   90.00
#
_symmetry.space_group_name_H-M   'P 1'
#
loop_
_entity.id
_entity.type
_entity.pdbx_description
1 polymer ?
#
loop_
_entity_poly.entity_id
_entity_poly.type
_entity_poly.pdbx_seq_one_letter_code
_entity_poly.pdbx_strand_id
1 'polypeptide(L)'
;RYGMDCLIQFEDFANINAFRLLSKYRDMYCTFNDDIQGTAAVAVAGLLAALRITETKMSDHTIVFQGAGEAAMGIAELITMAMKKEGLPEQECLKKIWMVDSKGLIVKGREHLTHEKERFAHEHQQMKKLEDVVKELKPTAIIVTQPAKAECTAEQCYTLTEGRGIFASGSPFDAVTLPDGRTLHPGQGNNAYIFPGVGLGVTACSIRHITEDIFLTAAEALANLVTEKDLNEGRLYPPLSSIAGVSLKLAVKIMEYAYKHNLATLRPEPSDKEAYVRALIYSTEYDEFAVDSYCWPEDSVTVQSC
;
A
#
# COMPACT_ATOMS: atom_id res chain seq x y z
N ARG A 1 17.68 2.54 23.24
CA ARG A 1 16.85 1.76 24.19
C ARG A 1 16.39 0.43 23.60
N TYR A 2 15.89 0.39 22.36
CA TYR A 2 15.25 -0.80 21.78
C TYR A 2 15.99 -1.42 20.58
N GLY A 3 17.23 -0.99 20.30
CA GLY A 3 18.00 -1.42 19.12
C GLY A 3 17.71 -0.59 17.86
N MET A 4 18.58 -0.71 16.86
CA MET A 4 18.42 -0.03 15.55
C MET A 4 17.37 -0.70 14.66
N ASP A 5 17.05 -1.97 14.94
CA ASP A 5 16.04 -2.75 14.21
C ASP A 5 14.61 -2.48 14.74
N CYS A 6 14.48 -1.58 15.72
CA CYS A 6 13.17 -1.13 16.23
C CYS A 6 12.44 -0.34 15.14
N LEU A 7 11.29 -0.86 14.72
CA LEU A 7 10.41 -0.22 13.76
C LEU A 7 9.75 1.03 14.36
N ILE A 8 9.82 2.15 13.65
CA ILE A 8 9.18 3.42 14.01
C ILE A 8 8.24 3.83 12.87
N GLN A 9 6.93 3.71 13.08
CA GLN A 9 5.92 4.22 12.15
C GLN A 9 5.51 5.64 12.56
N PHE A 10 5.55 6.58 11.60
CA PHE A 10 4.94 7.90 11.75
C PHE A 10 3.49 7.87 11.25
N GLU A 11 2.60 8.53 12.00
CA GLU A 11 1.15 8.58 11.75
C GLU A 11 0.64 9.99 12.08
N ASP A 12 -0.33 10.50 11.31
CA ASP A 12 -1.11 11.71 11.61
C ASP A 12 -0.26 12.98 11.86
N PHE A 13 0.90 13.08 11.20
CA PHE A 13 1.68 14.31 11.19
C PHE A 13 1.14 15.29 10.15
N ALA A 14 1.12 16.59 10.46
CA ALA A 14 0.78 17.61 9.48
C ALA A 14 1.74 17.57 8.27
N ASN A 15 1.23 17.89 7.06
CA ASN A 15 1.92 17.64 5.79
C ASN A 15 3.39 18.11 5.69
N ILE A 16 3.72 19.26 6.28
CA ILE A 16 5.10 19.77 6.22
C ILE A 16 6.03 18.91 7.09
N ASN A 17 5.51 18.39 8.20
CA ASN A 17 6.27 17.59 9.14
C ASN A 17 6.38 16.13 8.70
N ALA A 18 5.34 15.50 8.17
CA ALA A 18 5.41 14.09 7.78
C ALA A 18 6.49 13.87 6.71
N PHE A 19 6.47 14.63 5.60
CA PHE A 19 7.56 14.59 4.60
C PHE A 19 8.94 14.91 5.17
N ARG A 20 9.07 15.99 5.96
CA ARG A 20 10.36 16.40 6.52
C ARG A 20 10.93 15.33 7.46
N LEU A 21 10.10 14.72 8.29
CA LEU A 21 10.51 13.67 9.23
C LEU A 21 10.86 12.39 8.48
N LEU A 22 10.03 11.97 7.52
CA LEU A 22 10.31 10.81 6.69
C LEU A 22 11.63 10.97 5.94
N SER A 23 11.79 12.06 5.19
CA SER A 23 13.02 12.38 4.44
C SER A 23 14.26 12.41 5.33
N LYS A 24 14.13 12.96 6.54
CA LYS A 24 15.25 13.03 7.48
C LYS A 24 15.64 11.65 8.02
N TYR A 25 14.68 10.78 8.37
CA TYR A 25 14.96 9.59 9.18
C TYR A 25 14.98 8.26 8.42
N ARG A 26 14.40 8.19 7.22
CA ARG A 26 14.28 6.97 6.41
C ARG A 26 15.60 6.22 6.18
N ASP A 27 16.70 6.94 5.98
CA ASP A 27 18.01 6.35 5.71
C ASP A 27 18.88 6.21 6.98
N MET A 28 18.34 6.56 8.15
CA MET A 28 19.02 6.47 9.45
C MET A 28 18.40 5.42 10.38
N TYR A 29 17.09 5.20 10.30
CA TYR A 29 16.34 4.31 11.17
C TYR A 29 15.42 3.38 10.37
N CYS A 30 14.97 2.30 11.02
CA CYS A 30 13.91 1.45 10.50
C CYS A 30 12.57 2.17 10.67
N THR A 31 12.21 3.00 9.69
CA THR A 31 11.06 3.88 9.80
C THR A 31 10.32 4.08 8.47
N PHE A 32 9.02 4.33 8.56
CA PHE A 32 8.16 4.71 7.45
C PHE A 32 7.02 5.60 7.95
N ASN A 33 6.28 6.21 7.04
CA ASN A 33 5.05 6.95 7.34
C ASN A 33 3.87 6.29 6.62
N ASP A 34 2.81 5.92 7.34
CA ASP A 34 1.70 5.17 6.75
C ASP A 34 0.80 6.04 5.86
N ASP A 35 0.56 7.29 6.26
CA ASP A 35 -0.21 8.27 5.48
C ASP A 35 0.38 8.51 4.08
N ILE A 36 1.70 8.46 3.95
CA ILE A 36 2.44 8.59 2.69
C ILE A 36 2.59 7.23 2.01
N GLN A 37 3.30 6.30 2.65
CA GLN A 37 3.82 5.09 2.02
C GLN A 37 2.83 3.92 2.09
N GLY A 38 2.08 3.80 3.19
CA GLY A 38 0.99 2.84 3.33
C GLY A 38 -0.15 3.13 2.35
N THR A 39 -0.58 4.39 2.30
CA THR A 39 -1.59 4.87 1.35
C THR A 39 -1.14 4.67 -0.10
N ALA A 40 0.14 4.92 -0.40
CA ALA A 40 0.72 4.64 -1.72
C ALA A 40 0.57 3.16 -2.10
N ALA A 41 0.99 2.26 -1.21
CA ALA A 41 0.97 0.83 -1.46
C ALA A 41 -0.45 0.28 -1.67
N VAL A 42 -1.41 0.68 -0.83
CA VAL A 42 -2.78 0.20 -0.99
C VAL A 42 -3.42 0.73 -2.28
N ALA A 43 -3.21 2.00 -2.62
CA ALA A 43 -3.74 2.56 -3.87
C ALA A 43 -3.15 1.87 -5.10
N VAL A 44 -1.83 1.64 -5.12
CA VAL A 44 -1.17 0.92 -6.21
C VAL A 44 -1.65 -0.53 -6.28
N ALA A 45 -1.87 -1.20 -5.15
CA ALA A 45 -2.45 -2.56 -5.16
C ALA A 45 -3.83 -2.60 -5.82
N GLY A 46 -4.70 -1.62 -5.52
CA GLY A 46 -6.01 -1.51 -6.15
C GLY A 46 -5.91 -1.25 -7.66
N LEU A 47 -4.97 -0.40 -8.10
CA LEU A 47 -4.69 -0.18 -9.52
C LEU A 47 -4.20 -1.46 -10.20
N LEU A 48 -3.22 -2.16 -9.61
CA LEU A 48 -2.71 -3.43 -10.14
C LEU A 48 -3.80 -4.50 -10.24
N ALA A 49 -4.75 -4.55 -9.30
CA ALA A 49 -5.93 -5.39 -9.41
C ALA A 49 -6.86 -4.96 -10.57
N ALA A 50 -7.07 -3.64 -10.74
CA ALA A 50 -7.88 -3.09 -11.83
C ALA A 50 -7.26 -3.32 -13.23
N LEU A 51 -5.92 -3.42 -13.34
CA LEU A 51 -5.23 -3.79 -14.58
C LEU A 51 -5.67 -5.16 -15.10
N ARG A 52 -6.03 -6.09 -14.21
CA ARG A 52 -6.55 -7.42 -14.61
C ARG A 52 -7.95 -7.36 -15.18
N ILE A 53 -8.76 -6.37 -14.78
CA ILE A 53 -10.10 -6.14 -15.33
C ILE A 53 -10.01 -5.43 -16.69
N THR A 54 -9.08 -4.48 -16.81
CA THR A 54 -8.89 -3.68 -18.02
C THR A 54 -8.03 -4.36 -19.07
N GLU A 55 -7.32 -5.43 -18.70
CA GLU A 55 -6.38 -6.18 -19.56
C GLU A 55 -5.26 -5.30 -20.15
N THR A 56 -4.81 -4.31 -19.36
CA THR A 56 -3.78 -3.32 -19.74
C THR A 56 -2.60 -3.33 -18.76
N LYS A 57 -1.55 -2.58 -19.10
CA LYS A 57 -0.40 -2.34 -18.23
C LYS A 57 -0.53 -1.02 -17.49
N MET A 58 0.22 -0.83 -16.39
CA MET A 58 0.26 0.46 -15.70
C MET A 58 0.70 1.56 -16.66
N SER A 59 1.69 1.26 -17.52
CA SER A 59 2.20 2.15 -18.56
C SER A 59 1.17 2.58 -19.59
N ASP A 60 0.01 1.95 -19.71
CA ASP A 60 -1.01 2.33 -20.71
C ASP A 60 -1.92 3.45 -20.20
N HIS A 61 -1.89 3.71 -18.90
CA HIS A 61 -2.81 4.64 -18.25
C HIS A 61 -2.27 6.07 -18.16
N THR A 62 -3.21 7.02 -18.22
CA THR A 62 -3.00 8.41 -17.81
C THR A 62 -3.82 8.64 -16.55
N ILE A 63 -3.16 9.09 -15.48
CA ILE A 63 -3.72 9.17 -14.14
C ILE A 63 -3.81 10.62 -13.73
N VAL A 64 -5.00 11.04 -13.30
CA VAL A 64 -5.25 12.38 -12.75
C VAL A 64 -5.53 12.27 -11.26
N PHE A 65 -4.78 13.01 -10.46
CA PHE A 65 -5.01 13.16 -9.04
C PHE A 65 -5.84 14.42 -8.77
N GLN A 66 -6.90 14.28 -8.00
CA GLN A 66 -7.56 15.40 -7.32
C GLN A 66 -6.99 15.48 -5.89
N GLY A 67 -6.16 16.48 -5.67
CA GLY A 67 -5.27 16.58 -4.52
C GLY A 67 -3.80 16.41 -4.92
N ALA A 68 -2.93 17.17 -4.26
CA ALA A 68 -1.48 17.12 -4.44
C ALA A 68 -0.77 17.22 -3.08
N GLY A 69 -1.30 16.48 -2.11
CA GLY A 69 -0.76 16.36 -0.75
C GLY A 69 0.10 15.11 -0.59
N GLU A 70 0.28 14.69 0.66
CA GLU A 70 1.18 13.60 1.05
C GLU A 70 0.88 12.27 0.35
N ALA A 71 -0.34 11.78 0.52
CA ALA A 71 -0.83 10.58 -0.14
C ALA A 71 -0.69 10.67 -1.66
N ALA A 72 -1.06 11.79 -2.30
CA ALA A 72 -0.96 11.94 -3.75
C ALA A 72 0.47 11.78 -4.26
N MET A 73 1.46 12.40 -3.60
CA MET A 73 2.87 12.26 -3.99
C MET A 73 3.38 10.85 -3.76
N GLY A 74 3.04 10.23 -2.63
CA GLY A 74 3.44 8.85 -2.33
C GLY A 74 2.88 7.87 -3.37
N ILE A 75 1.59 7.96 -3.68
CA ILE A 75 0.95 7.13 -4.70
C ILE A 75 1.59 7.37 -6.07
N ALA A 76 1.80 8.63 -6.46
CA ALA A 76 2.42 8.98 -7.75
C ALA A 76 3.85 8.44 -7.90
N GLU A 77 4.65 8.47 -6.82
CA GLU A 77 5.98 7.87 -6.83
C GLU A 77 5.91 6.36 -7.03
N LEU A 78 5.02 5.69 -6.30
CA LEU A 78 4.92 4.24 -6.37
C LEU A 78 4.35 3.76 -7.72
N ILE A 79 3.44 4.52 -8.32
CA ILE A 79 2.99 4.32 -9.71
C ILE A 79 4.15 4.50 -10.69
N THR A 80 4.96 5.55 -10.50
CA THR A 80 6.14 5.80 -11.34
C THR A 80 7.11 4.62 -11.27
N MET A 81 7.33 4.08 -10.07
CA MET A 81 8.15 2.87 -9.88
C MET A 81 7.54 1.63 -10.55
N ALA A 82 6.22 1.44 -10.44
CA ALA A 82 5.53 0.34 -11.13
C ALA A 82 5.70 0.43 -12.66
N MET A 83 5.52 1.62 -13.25
CA MET A 83 5.77 1.84 -14.69
C MET A 83 7.24 1.63 -15.07
N LYS A 84 8.19 2.06 -14.23
CA LYS A 84 9.63 1.81 -14.44
C LYS A 84 9.96 0.32 -14.42
N LYS A 85 9.30 -0.44 -13.55
CA LYS A 85 9.45 -1.90 -13.46
C LYS A 85 8.91 -2.62 -14.71
N GLU A 86 7.91 -2.04 -15.39
CA GLU A 86 7.45 -2.48 -16.72
C GLU A 86 8.40 -2.08 -17.87
N GLY A 87 9.46 -1.31 -17.58
CA GLY A 87 10.49 -0.90 -18.53
C GLY A 87 10.32 0.51 -19.09
N LEU A 88 9.35 1.29 -18.61
CA LEU A 88 9.14 2.66 -19.10
C LEU A 88 10.19 3.63 -18.50
N PRO A 89 10.84 4.48 -19.30
CA PRO A 89 11.78 5.48 -18.78
C PRO A 89 11.08 6.48 -17.86
N GLU A 90 11.79 6.94 -16.83
CA GLU A 90 11.21 7.82 -15.79
C GLU A 90 10.51 9.07 -16.35
N GLN A 91 11.09 9.72 -17.36
CA GLN A 91 10.50 10.90 -17.99
C GLN A 91 9.14 10.60 -18.65
N GLU A 92 8.98 9.40 -19.21
CA GLU A 92 7.71 8.98 -19.82
C GLU A 92 6.68 8.55 -18.76
N CYS A 93 7.13 7.98 -17.64
CA CYS A 93 6.26 7.73 -16.49
C CYS A 93 5.66 9.04 -15.95
N LEU A 94 6.50 10.07 -15.75
CA LEU A 94 6.04 11.34 -15.19
C LEU A 94 4.99 12.01 -16.08
N LYS A 95 5.11 11.94 -17.41
CA LYS A 95 4.12 12.48 -18.37
C LYS A 95 2.72 11.85 -18.27
N LYS A 96 2.61 10.67 -17.65
CA LYS A 96 1.35 9.97 -17.45
C LYS A 96 0.62 10.37 -16.16
N ILE A 97 1.26 11.16 -15.31
CA ILE A 97 0.73 11.53 -14.00
C ILE A 97 0.46 13.03 -13.96
N TRP A 98 -0.78 13.39 -13.63
CA TRP A 98 -1.26 14.76 -13.57
C TRP A 98 -1.91 15.02 -12.21
N MET A 99 -1.79 16.24 -11.69
CA MET A 99 -2.29 16.57 -10.36
C MET A 99 -3.00 17.91 -10.34
N VAL A 100 -4.10 17.98 -9.61
CA VAL A 100 -4.91 19.18 -9.40
C VAL A 100 -4.94 19.48 -7.91
N ASP A 101 -4.60 20.71 -7.51
CA ASP A 101 -4.71 21.15 -6.11
C ASP A 101 -5.71 22.31 -5.96
N SER A 102 -5.76 22.95 -4.80
CA SER A 102 -6.70 24.05 -4.52
C SER A 102 -6.56 25.26 -5.44
N LYS A 103 -5.44 25.42 -6.18
CA LYS A 103 -5.29 26.49 -7.19
C LYS A 103 -5.37 25.99 -8.63
N GLY A 104 -5.68 24.70 -8.85
CA GLY A 104 -5.91 24.11 -10.17
C GLY A 104 -4.85 23.08 -10.57
N LEU A 105 -4.75 22.81 -11.87
CA LEU A 105 -3.79 21.88 -12.48
C LEU A 105 -2.34 22.32 -12.19
N ILE A 106 -1.49 21.38 -11.83
CA ILE A 106 -0.05 21.58 -11.65
C ILE A 106 0.60 21.57 -13.04
N VAL A 107 1.14 22.72 -13.44
CA VAL A 107 1.78 22.93 -14.75
C VAL A 107 3.03 23.78 -14.61
N LYS A 108 3.98 23.65 -15.53
CA LYS A 108 5.26 24.35 -15.53
C LYS A 108 5.05 25.87 -15.54
N GLY A 109 5.83 26.60 -14.73
CA GLY A 109 5.76 28.07 -14.63
C GLY A 109 4.56 28.60 -13.82
N ARG A 110 3.77 27.72 -13.19
CA ARG A 110 2.71 28.13 -12.27
C ARG A 110 3.32 28.63 -10.94
N GLU A 111 2.73 29.68 -10.37
CA GLU A 111 3.14 30.22 -9.08
C GLU A 111 2.81 29.26 -7.91
N HIS A 112 3.63 29.31 -6.86
CA HIS A 112 3.47 28.55 -5.60
C HIS A 112 3.53 27.02 -5.74
N LEU A 113 4.40 26.50 -6.60
CA LEU A 113 4.76 25.09 -6.59
C LEU A 113 5.83 24.83 -5.52
N THR A 114 5.68 23.71 -4.81
CA THR A 114 6.77 23.18 -3.98
C THR A 114 7.70 22.34 -4.87
N HIS A 115 8.92 22.09 -4.42
CA HIS A 115 9.90 21.32 -5.18
C HIS A 115 9.38 19.94 -5.59
N GLU A 116 8.62 19.29 -4.71
CA GLU A 116 8.01 17.97 -4.94
C GLU A 116 6.95 18.03 -6.05
N LYS A 117 6.16 19.12 -6.10
CA LYS A 117 5.13 19.33 -7.12
C LYS A 117 5.71 19.66 -8.48
N GLU A 118 6.87 20.32 -8.53
CA GLU A 118 7.53 20.69 -9.78
C GLU A 118 7.87 19.46 -10.64
N ARG A 119 8.13 18.30 -10.03
CA ARG A 119 8.41 17.04 -10.75
C ARG A 119 7.25 16.58 -11.63
N PHE A 120 6.01 16.92 -11.27
CA PHE A 120 4.79 16.58 -12.01
C PHE A 120 4.23 17.78 -12.79
N ALA A 121 4.99 18.88 -12.88
CA ALA A 121 4.57 20.10 -13.56
C ALA A 121 4.92 20.05 -15.06
N HIS A 122 3.96 19.64 -15.88
CA HIS A 122 4.13 19.53 -17.33
C HIS A 122 3.89 20.85 -18.05
N GLU A 123 4.41 20.98 -19.27
CA GLU A 123 4.06 22.08 -20.18
C GLU A 123 2.62 21.92 -20.65
N HIS A 124 1.72 22.71 -20.06
CA HIS A 124 0.29 22.69 -20.37
C HIS A 124 -0.38 24.01 -19.94
N GLN A 125 -1.54 24.32 -20.53
CA GLN A 125 -2.34 25.46 -20.11
C GLN A 125 -2.83 25.31 -18.66
N GLN A 126 -2.91 26.42 -17.92
CA GLN A 126 -3.49 26.43 -16.58
C GLN A 126 -4.99 26.15 -16.65
N MET A 127 -5.46 25.24 -15.80
CA MET A 127 -6.87 24.86 -15.71
C MET A 127 -7.29 24.83 -14.25
N LYS A 128 -8.45 25.40 -13.90
CA LYS A 128 -8.90 25.46 -12.50
C LYS A 128 -9.87 24.35 -12.12
N LYS A 129 -10.78 23.96 -13.03
CA LYS A 129 -11.81 22.97 -12.73
C LYS A 129 -11.35 21.58 -13.11
N LEU A 130 -11.59 20.62 -12.22
CA LEU A 130 -11.33 19.20 -12.51
C LEU A 130 -12.09 18.72 -13.75
N GLU A 131 -13.33 19.18 -13.96
CA GLU A 131 -14.12 18.83 -15.14
C GLU A 131 -13.40 19.18 -16.46
N ASP A 132 -12.81 20.38 -16.53
CA ASP A 132 -12.08 20.80 -17.72
C ASP A 132 -10.83 19.93 -17.92
N VAL A 133 -10.10 19.65 -16.84
CA VAL A 133 -8.91 18.78 -16.85
C VAL A 133 -9.26 17.37 -17.34
N VAL A 134 -10.37 16.79 -16.88
CA VAL A 134 -10.83 15.46 -17.30
C VAL A 134 -11.21 15.45 -18.78
N LYS A 135 -11.89 16.51 -19.27
CA LYS A 135 -12.25 16.62 -20.70
C LYS A 135 -11.02 16.74 -21.60
N GLU A 136 -10.02 17.49 -21.16
CA GLU A 136 -8.80 17.76 -21.92
C GLU A 136 -7.86 16.55 -21.91
N LEU A 137 -7.49 16.05 -20.73
CA LEU A 137 -6.47 15.01 -20.57
C LEU A 137 -7.02 13.59 -20.80
N LYS A 138 -8.34 13.41 -20.71
CA LYS A 138 -9.03 12.11 -20.87
C LYS A 138 -8.36 11.00 -20.06
N PRO A 139 -8.23 11.17 -18.73
CA PRO A 139 -7.57 10.18 -17.89
C PRO A 139 -8.33 8.85 -17.88
N THR A 140 -7.59 7.77 -17.72
CA THR A 140 -8.14 6.41 -17.55
C THR A 140 -8.32 6.05 -16.09
N ALA A 141 -7.71 6.79 -15.17
CA ALA A 141 -7.90 6.64 -13.74
C ALA A 141 -7.91 8.02 -13.06
N ILE A 142 -8.82 8.19 -12.10
CA ILE A 142 -8.88 9.37 -11.24
C ILE A 142 -8.64 8.90 -9.81
N ILE A 143 -7.64 9.47 -9.15
CA ILE A 143 -7.30 9.18 -7.76
C ILE A 143 -7.59 10.41 -6.94
N VAL A 144 -8.27 10.25 -5.81
CA VAL A 144 -8.57 11.37 -4.93
C VAL A 144 -8.03 11.10 -3.55
N THR A 145 -7.29 12.08 -3.01
CA THR A 145 -6.53 11.90 -1.77
C THR A 145 -6.88 12.95 -0.71
N GLN A 146 -7.94 13.74 -0.92
CA GLN A 146 -8.33 14.82 0.00
C GLN A 146 -9.84 15.07 0.05
N PRO A 147 -10.58 14.21 0.74
CA PRO A 147 -11.65 14.81 1.55
C PRO A 147 -12.02 14.03 2.82
N ALA A 148 -12.60 14.77 3.76
CA ALA A 148 -13.33 14.23 4.90
C ALA A 148 -14.63 13.48 4.53
N LYS A 149 -15.00 13.43 3.23
CA LYS A 149 -16.19 12.78 2.65
C LYS A 149 -15.90 12.33 1.22
N ALA A 150 -16.32 11.15 0.81
CA ALA A 150 -16.14 10.66 -0.56
C ALA A 150 -16.65 11.66 -1.63
N GLU A 151 -15.94 11.75 -2.75
CA GLU A 151 -16.21 12.66 -3.87
C GLU A 151 -17.44 12.22 -4.67
N CYS A 152 -17.63 10.91 -4.77
CA CYS A 152 -18.86 10.28 -5.21
C CYS A 152 -19.11 9.00 -4.41
N THR A 153 -20.36 8.59 -4.35
CA THR A 153 -20.71 7.28 -3.79
C THR A 153 -20.49 6.18 -4.83
N ALA A 154 -20.35 4.93 -4.38
CA ALA A 154 -20.31 3.78 -5.28
C ALA A 154 -21.55 3.74 -6.21
N GLU A 155 -22.74 4.03 -5.66
CA GLU A 155 -23.98 4.09 -6.43
C GLU A 155 -23.93 5.15 -7.54
N GLN A 156 -23.43 6.35 -7.24
CA GLN A 156 -23.25 7.41 -8.24
C GLN A 156 -22.27 6.98 -9.33
N CYS A 157 -21.12 6.42 -8.95
CA CYS A 157 -20.12 5.96 -9.90
C CYS A 157 -20.71 4.91 -10.84
N TYR A 158 -21.28 3.83 -10.30
CA TYR A 158 -21.82 2.75 -11.12
C TYR A 158 -23.03 3.19 -11.95
N THR A 159 -23.91 4.02 -11.42
CA THR A 159 -25.07 4.52 -12.18
C THR A 159 -24.64 5.39 -13.36
N LEU A 160 -23.76 6.37 -13.13
CA LEU A 160 -23.33 7.32 -14.17
C LEU A 160 -22.38 6.69 -15.21
N THR A 161 -21.73 5.58 -14.86
CA THR A 161 -20.86 4.83 -15.78
C THR A 161 -21.52 3.60 -16.37
N GLU A 162 -22.83 3.42 -16.14
CA GLU A 162 -23.60 2.28 -16.65
C GLU A 162 -22.99 0.92 -16.23
N GLY A 163 -22.49 0.85 -15.00
CA GLY A 163 -21.87 -0.35 -14.41
C GLY A 163 -20.47 -0.68 -14.95
N ARG A 164 -19.86 0.21 -15.76
CA ARG A 164 -18.52 0.02 -16.34
C ARG A 164 -17.40 0.62 -15.50
N GLY A 165 -17.72 1.56 -14.60
CA GLY A 165 -16.75 2.16 -13.70
C GLY A 165 -16.16 1.13 -12.74
N ILE A 166 -14.83 1.14 -12.60
CA ILE A 166 -14.12 0.37 -11.57
C ILE A 166 -13.95 1.30 -10.36
N PHE A 167 -14.46 0.90 -9.19
CA PHE A 167 -14.56 1.79 -8.05
C PHE A 167 -13.96 1.20 -6.78
N ALA A 168 -13.21 2.04 -6.06
CA ALA A 168 -12.78 1.81 -4.70
C ALA A 168 -12.74 3.13 -3.94
N SER A 169 -12.88 3.07 -2.62
CA SER A 169 -12.93 4.25 -1.74
C SER A 169 -12.18 4.02 -0.43
N GLY A 170 -11.79 5.11 0.25
CA GLY A 170 -11.21 5.01 1.60
C GLY A 170 -12.23 4.64 2.67
N SER A 171 -13.47 5.13 2.53
CA SER A 171 -14.60 4.78 3.41
C SER A 171 -15.44 3.63 2.82
N PRO A 172 -16.07 2.79 3.66
CA PRO A 172 -16.92 1.70 3.18
C PRO A 172 -18.20 2.23 2.54
N PHE A 173 -18.68 1.52 1.51
CA PHE A 173 -20.00 1.69 0.91
C PHE A 173 -20.71 0.35 0.82
N ASP A 174 -22.04 0.38 0.87
CA ASP A 174 -22.87 -0.80 0.65
C ASP A 174 -22.74 -1.33 -0.78
N ALA A 175 -23.13 -2.60 -0.97
CA ALA A 175 -23.19 -3.21 -2.29
C ALA A 175 -24.26 -2.53 -3.16
N VAL A 176 -24.00 -2.44 -4.46
CA VAL A 176 -24.89 -1.78 -5.43
C VAL A 176 -25.38 -2.80 -6.44
N THR A 177 -26.70 -2.96 -6.55
CA THR A 177 -27.33 -3.81 -7.56
C THR A 177 -27.68 -2.97 -8.79
N LEU A 178 -27.13 -3.35 -9.93
CA LEU A 178 -27.33 -2.70 -11.22
C LEU A 178 -28.68 -3.09 -11.85
N PRO A 179 -29.20 -2.32 -12.82
CA PRO A 179 -30.43 -2.65 -13.55
C PRO A 179 -30.39 -4.00 -14.30
N ASP A 180 -29.19 -4.48 -14.65
CA ASP A 180 -28.98 -5.77 -15.32
C ASP A 180 -28.97 -6.97 -14.35
N GLY A 181 -29.15 -6.73 -13.05
CA GLY A 181 -29.21 -7.75 -12.00
C GLY A 181 -27.86 -8.10 -11.37
N ARG A 182 -26.73 -7.58 -11.88
CA ARG A 182 -25.42 -7.75 -11.23
C ARG A 182 -25.35 -6.96 -9.93
N THR A 183 -24.73 -7.52 -8.90
CA THR A 183 -24.44 -6.83 -7.64
C THR A 183 -22.94 -6.62 -7.51
N LEU A 184 -22.52 -5.35 -7.42
CA LEU A 184 -21.12 -4.96 -7.25
C LEU A 184 -20.83 -4.59 -5.79
N HIS A 185 -19.68 -5.01 -5.30
CA HIS A 185 -19.22 -4.80 -3.94
C HIS A 185 -17.99 -3.88 -3.96
N PRO A 186 -18.17 -2.55 -3.79
CA PRO A 186 -17.07 -1.60 -3.87
C PRO A 186 -15.98 -1.91 -2.83
N GLY A 187 -14.74 -1.99 -3.29
CA GLY A 187 -13.59 -2.28 -2.43
C GLY A 187 -13.16 -1.08 -1.59
N GLN A 188 -12.57 -1.34 -0.42
CA GLN A 188 -12.02 -0.30 0.45
C GLN A 188 -10.49 -0.26 0.35
N GLY A 189 -9.95 0.85 -0.17
CA GLY A 189 -8.50 1.12 -0.19
C GLY A 189 -8.02 1.55 1.19
N ASN A 190 -7.86 0.60 2.11
CA ASN A 190 -7.51 0.84 3.51
C ASN A 190 -6.06 0.43 3.81
N ASN A 191 -5.29 1.31 4.45
CA ASN A 191 -3.91 1.04 4.84
C ASN A 191 -3.74 -0.19 5.75
N ALA A 192 -4.81 -0.65 6.40
CA ALA A 192 -4.86 -1.90 7.16
C ALA A 192 -4.47 -3.14 6.33
N TYR A 193 -4.54 -3.09 4.99
CA TYR A 193 -4.00 -4.16 4.14
C TYR A 193 -2.46 -4.17 4.07
N ILE A 194 -1.79 -3.07 4.40
CA ILE A 194 -0.37 -2.87 4.18
C ILE A 194 0.42 -2.88 5.49
N PHE A 195 0.19 -1.92 6.39
CA PHE A 195 1.07 -1.72 7.53
C PHE A 195 1.22 -2.94 8.45
N PRO A 196 0.20 -3.82 8.67
CA PRO A 196 0.41 -5.00 9.50
C PRO A 196 1.36 -6.00 8.84
N GLY A 197 1.22 -6.24 7.53
CA GLY A 197 2.10 -7.12 6.77
C GLY A 197 3.51 -6.57 6.61
N VAL A 198 3.62 -5.25 6.37
CA VAL A 198 4.92 -4.56 6.31
C VAL A 198 5.62 -4.61 7.67
N GLY A 199 4.92 -4.26 8.75
CA GLY A 199 5.47 -4.30 10.10
C GLY A 199 5.94 -5.70 10.49
N LEU A 200 5.13 -6.73 10.22
CA LEU A 200 5.49 -8.12 10.48
C LEU A 200 6.70 -8.55 9.64
N GLY A 201 6.72 -8.26 8.33
CA GLY A 201 7.82 -8.65 7.45
C GLY A 201 9.15 -7.97 7.79
N VAL A 202 9.12 -6.66 8.05
CA VAL A 202 10.27 -5.85 8.43
C VAL A 202 10.88 -6.33 9.75
N THR A 203 10.04 -6.55 10.77
CA THR A 203 10.50 -7.00 12.09
C THR A 203 10.97 -8.46 12.05
N ALA A 204 10.27 -9.33 11.33
CA ALA A 204 10.63 -10.76 11.21
C ALA A 204 12.01 -10.99 10.59
N CYS A 205 12.50 -10.13 9.70
CA CYS A 205 13.83 -10.30 9.10
C CYS A 205 14.83 -9.18 9.43
N SER A 206 14.49 -8.34 10.41
CA SER A 206 15.33 -7.25 10.92
C SER A 206 15.85 -6.36 9.78
N ILE A 207 14.95 -5.82 8.97
CA ILE A 207 15.30 -4.80 7.96
C ILE A 207 15.70 -3.52 8.67
N ARG A 208 16.78 -2.86 8.21
CA ARG A 208 17.28 -1.59 8.79
C ARG A 208 16.68 -0.34 8.19
N HIS A 209 16.34 -0.37 6.89
CA HIS A 209 15.80 0.76 6.15
C HIS A 209 14.67 0.27 5.25
N ILE A 210 13.52 0.93 5.31
CA ILE A 210 12.33 0.54 4.56
C ILE A 210 12.28 1.38 3.28
N THR A 211 12.59 0.76 2.15
CA THR A 211 12.56 1.41 0.84
C THR A 211 11.17 1.37 0.21
N GLU A 212 10.92 2.21 -0.79
CA GLU A 212 9.68 2.16 -1.58
C GLU A 212 9.49 0.81 -2.28
N ASP A 213 10.58 0.09 -2.61
CA ASP A 213 10.47 -1.24 -3.18
C ASP A 213 9.79 -2.24 -2.23
N ILE A 214 9.91 -2.05 -0.90
CA ILE A 214 9.16 -2.85 0.08
C ILE A 214 7.67 -2.60 -0.06
N PHE A 215 7.26 -1.34 -0.23
CA PHE A 215 5.87 -0.95 -0.43
C PHE A 215 5.32 -1.39 -1.79
N LEU A 216 6.13 -1.32 -2.86
CA LEU A 216 5.75 -1.84 -4.17
C LEU A 216 5.59 -3.38 -4.11
N THR A 217 6.50 -4.07 -3.43
CA THR A 217 6.42 -5.51 -3.21
C THR A 217 5.17 -5.88 -2.41
N ALA A 218 4.82 -5.12 -1.37
CA ALA A 218 3.59 -5.30 -0.61
C ALA A 218 2.34 -5.06 -1.47
N ALA A 219 2.34 -4.03 -2.31
CA ALA A 219 1.25 -3.71 -3.22
C ALA A 219 1.01 -4.84 -4.24
N GLU A 220 2.08 -5.35 -4.85
CA GLU A 220 2.03 -6.49 -5.77
C GLU A 220 1.53 -7.76 -5.07
N ALA A 221 2.04 -8.03 -3.86
CA ALA A 221 1.59 -9.17 -3.07
C ALA A 221 0.10 -9.09 -2.75
N LEU A 222 -0.41 -7.90 -2.38
CA LEU A 222 -1.83 -7.67 -2.11
C LEU A 222 -2.68 -7.85 -3.37
N ALA A 223 -2.28 -7.25 -4.49
CA ALA A 223 -3.00 -7.38 -5.76
C ALA A 223 -3.09 -8.84 -6.25
N ASN A 224 -2.05 -9.64 -6.01
CA ASN A 224 -2.03 -11.07 -6.34
C ASN A 224 -2.94 -11.93 -5.46
N LEU A 225 -3.36 -11.44 -4.30
CA LEU A 225 -4.30 -12.14 -3.41
C LEU A 225 -5.76 -11.87 -3.79
N VAL A 226 -6.03 -10.92 -4.68
CA VAL A 226 -7.38 -10.66 -5.21
C VAL A 226 -7.74 -11.79 -6.17
N THR A 227 -8.81 -12.52 -5.87
CA THR A 227 -9.25 -13.65 -6.69
C THR A 227 -10.08 -13.19 -7.90
N GLU A 228 -10.23 -14.05 -8.91
CA GLU A 228 -11.18 -13.78 -10.01
C GLU A 228 -12.61 -13.59 -9.52
N LYS A 229 -12.99 -14.27 -8.43
CA LYS A 229 -14.29 -14.07 -7.80
C LYS A 229 -14.42 -12.64 -7.27
N ASP A 230 -13.39 -12.13 -6.59
CA ASP A 230 -13.38 -10.77 -6.06
C ASP A 230 -13.53 -9.74 -7.18
N LEU A 231 -12.77 -9.90 -8.28
CA LEU A 231 -12.84 -9.00 -9.44
C LEU A 231 -14.22 -9.03 -10.11
N ASN A 232 -14.81 -10.22 -10.29
CA ASN A 232 -16.16 -10.38 -10.86
C ASN A 232 -17.26 -9.75 -9.99
N GLU A 233 -17.03 -9.66 -8.68
CA GLU A 233 -17.88 -8.94 -7.73
C GLU A 233 -17.57 -7.42 -7.68
N GLY A 234 -16.62 -6.93 -8.48
CA GLY A 234 -16.21 -5.51 -8.51
C GLY A 234 -15.26 -5.10 -7.37
N ARG A 235 -14.65 -6.05 -6.67
CA ARG A 235 -13.70 -5.78 -5.58
C ARG A 235 -12.29 -5.66 -6.12
N LEU A 236 -11.57 -4.61 -5.70
CA LEU A 236 -10.13 -4.43 -6.00
C LEU A 236 -9.20 -4.94 -4.89
N TYR A 237 -9.78 -5.42 -3.78
CA TYR A 237 -9.04 -5.90 -2.62
C TYR A 237 -9.67 -7.20 -2.12
N PRO A 238 -8.90 -8.08 -1.44
CA PRO A 238 -9.46 -9.25 -0.79
C PRO A 238 -10.51 -8.86 0.27
N PRO A 239 -11.37 -9.78 0.73
CA PRO A 239 -12.29 -9.49 1.84
C PRO A 239 -11.55 -9.16 3.14
N LEU A 240 -12.00 -8.14 3.89
CA LEU A 240 -11.40 -7.74 5.18
C LEU A 240 -11.33 -8.87 6.22
N SER A 241 -12.24 -9.84 6.17
CA SER A 241 -12.19 -11.02 7.05
C SER A 241 -10.94 -11.88 6.84
N SER A 242 -10.25 -11.74 5.71
CA SER A 242 -9.01 -12.46 5.38
C SER A 242 -7.73 -11.70 5.75
N ILE A 243 -7.83 -10.52 6.37
CA ILE A 243 -6.73 -9.57 6.57
C ILE A 243 -5.51 -10.14 7.30
N ALA A 244 -5.72 -11.06 8.26
CA ALA A 244 -4.63 -11.72 8.97
C ALA A 244 -3.82 -12.64 8.05
N GLY A 245 -4.52 -13.39 7.19
CA GLY A 245 -3.88 -14.21 6.16
C GLY A 245 -3.17 -13.38 5.10
N VAL A 246 -3.78 -12.25 4.70
CA VAL A 246 -3.13 -11.27 3.81
C VAL A 246 -1.83 -10.75 4.43
N SER A 247 -1.86 -10.32 5.69
CA SER A 247 -0.69 -9.79 6.40
C SER A 247 0.45 -10.79 6.47
N LEU A 248 0.17 -12.07 6.75
CA LEU A 248 1.15 -13.15 6.72
C LEU A 248 1.79 -13.29 5.33
N LYS A 249 0.98 -13.33 4.27
CA LYS A 249 1.49 -13.51 2.89
C LYS A 249 2.33 -12.30 2.44
N LEU A 250 1.92 -11.08 2.80
CA LEU A 250 2.72 -9.87 2.56
C LEU A 250 4.06 -9.94 3.31
N ALA A 251 4.04 -10.29 4.60
CA ALA A 251 5.26 -10.41 5.41
C ALA A 251 6.26 -11.42 4.83
N VAL A 252 5.77 -12.58 4.36
CA VAL A 252 6.60 -13.58 3.68
C VAL A 252 7.19 -13.03 2.39
N LYS A 253 6.41 -12.33 1.56
CA LYS A 253 6.90 -11.72 0.31
C LYS A 253 7.94 -10.63 0.56
N ILE A 254 7.74 -9.81 1.58
CA ILE A 254 8.71 -8.80 2.02
C ILE A 254 10.00 -9.45 2.50
N MET A 255 9.90 -10.52 3.30
CA MET A 255 11.05 -11.27 3.76
C MET A 255 11.83 -11.89 2.59
N GLU A 256 11.16 -12.54 1.65
CA GLU A 256 11.77 -13.06 0.41
C GLU A 256 12.51 -11.96 -0.37
N TYR A 257 11.86 -10.82 -0.56
CA TYR A 257 12.47 -9.66 -1.23
C TYR A 257 13.71 -9.17 -0.47
N ALA A 258 13.61 -9.04 0.86
CA ALA A 258 14.67 -8.52 1.70
C ALA A 258 15.92 -9.41 1.71
N TYR A 259 15.78 -10.74 1.74
CA TYR A 259 16.92 -11.64 1.60
C TYR A 259 17.53 -11.57 0.20
N LYS A 260 16.69 -11.58 -0.86
CA LYS A 260 17.16 -11.49 -2.25
C LYS A 260 17.98 -10.22 -2.54
N HIS A 261 17.64 -9.10 -1.90
CA HIS A 261 18.29 -7.82 -2.11
C HIS A 261 19.27 -7.42 -0.99
N ASN A 262 19.65 -8.37 -0.13
CA ASN A 262 20.59 -8.15 0.99
C ASN A 262 20.17 -7.06 1.99
N LEU A 263 18.86 -6.84 2.16
CA LEU A 263 18.29 -5.90 3.13
C LEU A 263 18.03 -6.54 4.50
N ALA A 264 17.75 -7.84 4.54
CA ALA A 264 17.50 -8.58 5.78
C ALA A 264 18.81 -8.78 6.57
N THR A 265 18.77 -8.52 7.89
CA THR A 265 19.93 -8.70 8.77
C THR A 265 19.82 -9.91 9.71
N LEU A 266 18.62 -10.48 9.88
CA LEU A 266 18.44 -11.74 10.60
C LEU A 266 19.29 -12.85 9.98
N ARG A 267 20.04 -13.61 10.79
CA ARG A 267 20.85 -14.75 10.34
C ARG A 267 20.77 -15.92 11.33
N PRO A 268 20.82 -17.18 10.86
CA PRO A 268 20.80 -17.60 9.45
C PRO A 268 19.45 -17.31 8.77
N GLU A 269 19.43 -17.27 7.43
CA GLU A 269 18.18 -17.16 6.68
C GLU A 269 17.30 -18.39 6.93
N PRO A 270 16.03 -18.22 7.36
CA PRO A 270 15.11 -19.34 7.54
C PRO A 270 14.87 -20.08 6.22
N SER A 271 15.02 -21.40 6.27
CA SER A 271 14.76 -22.30 5.13
C SER A 271 13.27 -22.29 4.76
N ASP A 272 12.39 -22.30 5.75
CA ASP A 272 10.94 -22.11 5.60
C ASP A 272 10.53 -20.75 6.19
N LYS A 273 10.35 -19.77 5.30
CA LYS A 273 9.99 -18.40 5.68
C LYS A 273 8.54 -18.30 6.14
N GLU A 274 7.63 -19.08 5.57
CA GLU A 274 6.22 -19.01 5.98
C GLU A 274 6.03 -19.61 7.36
N ALA A 275 6.63 -20.77 7.64
CA ALA A 275 6.60 -21.36 8.98
C ALA A 275 7.25 -20.44 10.02
N TYR A 276 8.40 -19.82 9.67
CA TYR A 276 9.07 -18.87 10.55
C TYR A 276 8.21 -17.65 10.87
N VAL A 277 7.66 -16.97 9.86
CA VAL A 277 6.81 -15.79 10.09
C VAL A 277 5.54 -16.18 10.87
N ARG A 278 4.94 -17.33 10.57
CA ARG A 278 3.76 -17.83 11.30
C ARG A 278 4.05 -18.05 12.78
N ALA A 279 5.24 -18.54 13.14
CA ALA A 279 5.64 -18.74 14.52
C ALA A 279 5.85 -17.42 15.30
N LEU A 280 5.99 -16.28 14.61
CA LEU A 280 6.11 -14.96 15.23
C LEU A 280 4.77 -14.25 15.44
N ILE A 281 3.69 -14.76 14.82
CA ILE A 281 2.37 -14.14 14.93
C ILE A 281 1.81 -14.37 16.33
N TYR A 282 1.24 -13.30 16.91
CA TYR A 282 0.56 -13.37 18.20
C TYR A 282 -0.61 -14.38 18.18
N SER A 283 -0.66 -15.24 19.19
CA SER A 283 -1.76 -16.18 19.43
C SER A 283 -2.79 -15.56 20.36
N THR A 284 -4.08 -15.73 20.05
CA THR A 284 -5.18 -15.33 20.94
C THR A 284 -5.53 -16.39 21.98
N GLU A 285 -4.93 -17.59 21.89
CA GLU A 285 -5.08 -18.65 22.89
C GLU A 285 -4.33 -18.30 24.17
N TYR A 286 -4.83 -18.80 25.30
CA TYR A 286 -4.13 -18.63 26.58
C TYR A 286 -2.84 -19.43 26.63
N ASP A 287 -1.77 -18.80 27.12
CA ASP A 287 -0.52 -19.49 27.43
C ASP A 287 -0.68 -20.39 28.67
N GLU A 288 0.13 -21.45 28.74
CA GLU A 288 0.25 -22.28 29.93
C GLU A 288 1.16 -21.60 30.96
N PHE A 289 0.60 -21.33 32.15
CA PHE A 289 1.32 -20.73 33.29
C PHE A 289 1.77 -21.78 34.32
N ALA A 290 1.43 -23.06 34.10
CA ALA A 290 1.94 -24.14 34.92
C ALA A 290 3.45 -24.29 34.71
N VAL A 291 4.17 -24.68 35.76
CA VAL A 291 5.61 -24.95 35.66
C VAL A 291 5.81 -26.22 34.84
N ASP A 292 6.62 -26.13 33.78
CA ASP A 292 7.04 -27.30 33.00
C ASP A 292 7.87 -28.24 33.89
N SER A 293 7.21 -29.30 34.37
CA SER A 293 7.77 -30.27 35.30
C SER A 293 8.02 -31.59 34.56
N TYR A 294 9.27 -32.05 34.58
CA TYR A 294 9.68 -33.31 33.99
C TYR A 294 10.63 -34.08 34.93
N CYS A 295 10.57 -35.40 34.89
CA CYS A 295 11.42 -36.27 35.70
C CYS A 295 12.72 -36.61 34.97
N TRP A 296 13.83 -36.50 35.69
CA TRP A 296 15.10 -37.06 35.25
C TRP A 296 15.10 -38.59 35.38
N PRO A 297 15.99 -39.31 34.67
CA PRO A 297 16.18 -40.75 34.88
C PRO A 297 16.43 -41.07 36.36
N GLU A 298 15.81 -42.13 36.88
CA GLU A 298 15.77 -42.45 38.33
C GLU A 298 17.17 -42.49 38.98
N ASP A 299 18.15 -43.09 38.30
CA ASP A 299 19.53 -43.19 38.78
C ASP A 299 20.23 -41.82 38.94
N SER A 300 19.72 -40.78 38.26
CA SER A 300 20.27 -39.41 38.29
C SER A 300 19.59 -38.49 39.32
N VAL A 301 18.46 -38.91 39.91
CA VAL A 301 17.74 -38.17 40.97
C VAL A 301 17.89 -38.81 42.34
N THR A 302 18.69 -39.87 42.45
CA THR A 302 18.98 -40.52 43.73
C THR A 302 19.80 -39.58 44.62
N VAL A 303 19.21 -39.18 45.75
CA VAL A 303 19.90 -38.34 46.74
C VAL A 303 20.94 -39.18 47.48
N GLN A 304 22.23 -38.82 47.35
CA GLN A 304 23.28 -39.45 48.14
C GLN A 304 23.05 -39.17 49.63
N SER A 305 22.97 -40.23 50.42
CA SER A 305 22.93 -40.13 51.89
C SER A 305 24.36 -40.09 52.43
N CYS A 306 24.64 -39.14 53.33
CA CYS A 306 25.91 -39.05 54.07
C CYS A 306 26.00 -40.10 55.18
#